data_AF-A0A098GHA3-F1
#
_entry.id   AF-A0A098GHA3-F1
#
_cell.length_a   1.000
_cell.length_b   1.000
_cell.length_c   1.000
_cell.angle_alpha   90.00
_cell.angle_beta   90.00
_cell.angle_gamma   90.00
#
_symmetry.space_group_name_H-M   'P 1'
#
loop_
_entity.id
_entity.type
_entity.pdbx_description
1 polymer ?
#
loop_
_entity_poly.entity_id
_entity_poly.type
_entity_poly.pdbx_seq_one_letter_code
_entity_poly.pdbx_strand_id
1 'polypeptide(L)'
;MAWRRGAHFFRNPLVAGSTGAGTAFMIQQVYQHKEFKEKMEPLSSTSELPERSVVEADQKEWLVFGRQSPGYVRDSEKNPKHHIWERLSESPLFVKTLGTHVDNESHYELLPGSDFVTEPFTQDPKAPRVLIKPEKMIGKELRDIDDDEEFEVSFARKQAFAKESGGQSPFYHSSFALRKVTDERPASSSAVTISGKEAKELIQDINKSICEAQHCNMYGSNCYSASLYGTGTLAKIIDRRTVSDESKKKADIQSIVDVVAKVSLDNFGRGVSNNPVVSVQLTSELPKLLEKHGLTHKESYGATHL
;
A
#
# COMPACT_ATOMS: atom_id res chain seq x y z
N MET A 1 44.64 -7.21 40.37
CA MET A 1 44.37 -6.01 39.54
C MET A 1 44.92 -6.30 38.14
N ALA A 2 44.04 -6.62 37.19
CA ALA A 2 43.66 -5.78 36.02
C ALA A 2 44.62 -6.04 34.83
N TRP A 3 44.22 -6.28 33.58
CA TRP A 3 42.92 -6.28 32.90
C TRP A 3 43.10 -7.08 31.59
N ARG A 4 42.02 -7.73 31.12
CA ARG A 4 41.89 -8.42 29.82
C ARG A 4 41.47 -7.42 28.72
N ARG A 5 41.62 -7.87 27.46
CA ARG A 5 41.03 -7.42 26.16
C ARG A 5 42.03 -6.64 25.29
N GLY A 6 42.39 -7.05 24.08
CA GLY A 6 41.72 -7.94 23.12
C GLY A 6 41.38 -7.15 21.86
N ALA A 7 42.40 -6.72 21.11
CA ALA A 7 42.23 -6.06 19.82
C ALA A 7 42.31 -7.10 18.68
N HIS A 8 41.17 -7.71 18.39
CA HIS A 8 40.92 -8.44 17.15
C HIS A 8 39.72 -7.82 16.45
N PHE A 9 39.95 -6.73 15.72
CA PHE A 9 39.03 -6.22 14.73
C PHE A 9 39.85 -5.83 13.52
N PHE A 10 40.06 -6.77 12.61
CA PHE A 10 40.23 -6.61 11.15
C PHE A 10 40.47 -8.01 10.58
N ARG A 11 39.43 -8.83 10.54
CA ARG A 11 39.37 -10.05 9.73
C ARG A 11 38.20 -9.92 8.78
N ASN A 12 38.46 -9.19 7.69
CA ASN A 12 38.08 -9.54 6.33
C ASN A 12 38.58 -8.40 5.44
N PRO A 13 39.58 -8.64 4.56
CA PRO A 13 39.87 -7.70 3.50
C PRO A 13 38.68 -7.77 2.54
N LEU A 14 37.77 -6.80 2.66
CA LEU A 14 36.85 -6.48 1.59
C LEU A 14 37.69 -6.36 0.31
N VAL A 15 37.27 -7.12 -0.69
CA VAL A 15 37.73 -7.07 -2.08
C VAL A 15 37.68 -5.60 -2.52
N ALA A 16 38.79 -4.89 -2.29
CA ALA A 16 39.02 -3.52 -2.69
C ALA A 16 39.49 -3.55 -4.15
N GLY A 17 38.58 -3.96 -5.03
CA GLY A 17 38.76 -3.96 -6.48
C GLY A 17 37.56 -3.29 -7.10
N SER A 18 37.74 -2.04 -7.52
CA SER A 18 36.93 -1.33 -8.54
C SER A 18 35.40 -1.45 -8.45
N THR A 19 34.80 -1.56 -7.27
CA THR A 19 33.36 -1.39 -7.12
C THR A 19 33.06 0.11 -7.06
N GLY A 20 32.79 0.70 -8.22
CA GLY A 20 32.30 2.08 -8.30
C GLY A 20 31.05 2.27 -7.44
N ALA A 21 30.75 3.51 -7.04
CA ALA A 21 29.63 3.84 -6.14
C ALA A 21 28.29 3.21 -6.57
N GLY A 22 28.07 3.03 -7.87
CA GLY A 22 26.89 2.34 -8.42
C GLY A 22 26.79 0.86 -8.04
N THR A 23 27.90 0.12 -8.07
CA THR A 23 27.91 -1.31 -7.68
C THR A 23 27.69 -1.47 -6.18
N ALA A 24 28.32 -0.61 -5.36
CA ALA A 24 28.10 -0.60 -3.92
C ALA A 24 26.63 -0.28 -3.56
N PHE A 25 26.04 0.71 -4.22
CA PHE A 25 24.62 1.05 -4.06
C PHE A 25 23.70 -0.13 -4.43
N MET A 26 23.96 -0.82 -5.55
CA MET A 26 23.16 -1.97 -5.96
C MET A 26 23.27 -3.15 -4.98
N ILE A 27 24.47 -3.44 -4.46
CA ILE A 27 24.67 -4.47 -3.44
C ILE A 27 23.88 -4.13 -2.17
N GLN A 28 23.93 -2.87 -1.73
CA GLN A 28 23.16 -2.41 -0.58
C GLN A 28 21.65 -2.58 -0.79
N GLN A 29 21.13 -2.27 -1.98
CA GLN A 29 19.71 -2.46 -2.31
C GLN A 29 19.30 -3.94 -2.28
N VAL A 30 20.14 -4.83 -2.80
CA VAL A 30 19.89 -6.29 -2.72
C VAL A 30 19.88 -6.77 -1.27
N TYR A 31 20.83 -6.30 -0.45
CA TYR A 31 20.87 -6.64 0.97
C TYR A 31 19.62 -6.15 1.72
N GLN A 32 19.21 -4.89 1.52
CA GLN A 32 18.01 -4.31 2.12
C GLN A 32 16.74 -5.05 1.70
N HIS A 33 16.64 -5.45 0.42
CA HIS A 33 15.52 -6.25 -0.06
C HIS A 33 15.47 -7.61 0.62
N LYS A 34 16.61 -8.30 0.73
CA LYS A 34 16.69 -9.60 1.39
C LYS A 34 16.30 -9.51 2.87
N GLU A 35 16.86 -8.53 3.60
CA GLU A 35 16.54 -8.30 5.02
C GLU A 35 15.05 -7.96 5.21
N PHE A 36 14.48 -7.14 4.32
CA PHE A 36 13.05 -6.84 4.35
C PHE A 36 12.20 -8.09 4.12
N LYS A 37 12.56 -8.92 3.14
CA LYS A 37 11.85 -10.18 2.86
C LYS A 37 11.88 -11.12 4.05
N GLU A 38 13.01 -11.26 4.73
CA GLU A 38 13.13 -12.05 5.97
C GLU A 38 12.25 -11.48 7.09
N LYS A 39 12.23 -10.15 7.28
CA LYS A 39 11.37 -9.51 8.28
C LYS A 39 9.87 -9.61 7.99
N MET A 40 9.50 -9.87 6.73
CA MET A 40 8.13 -10.10 6.29
C MET A 40 7.70 -11.56 6.46
N GLU A 41 8.60 -12.47 6.89
CA GLU A 41 8.29 -13.89 7.09
C GLU A 41 7.10 -14.16 8.03
N PRO A 42 6.90 -13.39 9.13
CA PRO A 42 5.68 -13.52 9.94
C PRO A 42 4.39 -13.27 9.14
N LEU A 43 4.47 -12.49 8.06
CA LEU A 43 3.39 -12.25 7.12
C LEU A 43 3.41 -13.21 5.91
N SER A 44 4.45 -14.03 5.72
CA SER A 44 4.56 -14.96 4.57
C SER A 44 3.99 -16.34 4.85
N SER A 45 3.55 -16.60 6.09
CA SER A 45 2.72 -17.78 6.43
C SER A 45 1.27 -17.67 5.90
N THR A 46 0.99 -16.61 5.14
CA THR A 46 -0.25 -16.33 4.43
C THR A 46 -0.42 -17.27 3.23
N SER A 47 -1.65 -17.71 2.99
CA SER A 47 -1.99 -18.52 1.80
C SER A 47 -1.67 -17.75 0.52
N GLU A 48 -1.10 -18.43 -0.48
CA GLU A 48 -0.93 -17.84 -1.81
C GLU A 48 -2.27 -17.27 -2.31
N LEU A 49 -2.27 -16.03 -2.79
CA LEU A 49 -3.48 -15.43 -3.34
C LEU A 49 -3.95 -16.27 -4.55
N PRO A 50 -5.23 -16.64 -4.61
CA PRO A 50 -5.75 -17.44 -5.70
C PRO A 50 -5.58 -16.74 -7.04
N GLU A 51 -5.42 -17.51 -8.11
CA GLU A 51 -5.53 -16.98 -9.46
C GLU A 51 -6.96 -16.50 -9.72
N ARG A 52 -7.08 -15.29 -10.27
CA ARG A 52 -8.35 -14.60 -10.48
C ARG A 52 -8.44 -14.10 -11.91
N SER A 53 -9.61 -14.23 -12.51
CA SER A 53 -9.91 -13.56 -13.76
C SER A 53 -9.94 -12.04 -13.56
N VAL A 54 -9.55 -11.31 -14.61
CA VAL A 54 -9.71 -9.86 -14.66
C VAL A 54 -11.01 -9.56 -15.41
N VAL A 55 -11.91 -8.82 -14.78
CA VAL A 55 -13.16 -8.33 -15.38
C VAL A 55 -13.14 -6.81 -15.47
N GLU A 56 -13.72 -6.24 -16.53
CA GLU A 56 -13.84 -4.80 -16.63
C GLU A 56 -15.01 -4.29 -15.77
N ALA A 57 -14.82 -3.16 -15.09
CA ALA A 57 -15.88 -2.48 -14.37
C ALA A 57 -16.99 -2.06 -15.35
N ASP A 58 -18.19 -2.60 -15.14
CA ASP A 58 -19.36 -2.33 -15.97
C ASP A 58 -20.09 -1.05 -15.52
N GLN A 59 -20.06 -0.74 -14.23
CA GLN A 59 -20.75 0.40 -13.62
C GLN A 59 -19.83 1.48 -13.06
N LYS A 60 -20.39 2.68 -12.89
CA LYS A 60 -19.70 3.84 -12.30
C LYS A 60 -19.84 3.83 -10.77
N GLU A 61 -19.17 2.89 -10.13
CA GLU A 61 -19.31 2.62 -8.68
C GLU A 61 -18.00 2.68 -7.89
N TRP A 62 -16.89 3.05 -8.55
CA TRP A 62 -15.55 2.97 -7.96
C TRP A 62 -14.99 4.34 -7.60
N LEU A 63 -14.63 4.54 -6.34
CA LEU A 63 -13.76 5.63 -5.91
C LEU A 63 -12.34 5.09 -5.81
N VAL A 64 -11.36 5.77 -6.40
CA VAL A 64 -9.96 5.32 -6.34
C VAL A 64 -9.13 6.41 -5.70
N PHE A 65 -8.56 6.15 -4.53
CA PHE A 65 -7.79 7.11 -3.75
C PHE A 65 -6.31 6.75 -3.72
N GLY A 66 -5.47 7.65 -4.21
CA GLY A 66 -4.01 7.46 -4.20
C GLY A 66 -3.31 8.78 -3.95
N ARG A 67 -2.03 8.73 -3.59
CA ARG A 67 -1.22 9.94 -3.42
C ARG A 67 -1.08 10.67 -4.76
N GLN A 68 -1.51 11.92 -4.81
CA GLN A 68 -1.50 12.76 -5.99
C GLN A 68 -0.52 13.92 -5.87
N SER A 69 -0.12 14.41 -7.03
CA SER A 69 0.54 15.70 -7.17
C SER A 69 -0.37 16.65 -7.96
N PRO A 70 -0.56 17.90 -7.52
CA PRO A 70 -1.40 18.88 -8.21
C PRO A 70 -1.01 19.16 -9.67
N GLY A 71 0.22 18.84 -10.07
CA GLY A 71 0.67 18.96 -11.47
C GLY A 71 0.00 17.98 -12.45
N TYR A 72 -0.72 16.97 -11.97
CA TYR A 72 -1.37 15.95 -12.80
C TYR A 72 -2.88 16.12 -12.92
N VAL A 73 -3.44 17.29 -12.59
CA VAL A 73 -4.89 17.53 -12.68
C VAL A 73 -5.34 17.46 -14.15
N ARG A 74 -6.40 16.69 -14.43
CA ARG A 74 -6.93 16.46 -15.80
C ARG A 74 -7.47 17.71 -16.47
N ASP A 75 -8.24 18.47 -15.70
CA ASP A 75 -8.95 19.66 -16.16
C ASP A 75 -8.88 20.68 -15.04
N SER A 76 -7.91 21.60 -15.15
CA SER A 76 -7.68 22.61 -14.12
C SER A 76 -8.81 23.64 -14.05
N GLU A 77 -9.64 23.76 -15.08
CA GLU A 77 -10.80 24.66 -15.09
C GLU A 77 -11.97 24.04 -14.32
N LYS A 78 -12.24 22.75 -14.51
CA LYS A 78 -13.34 22.05 -13.83
C LYS A 78 -12.99 21.57 -12.43
N ASN A 79 -11.72 21.23 -12.19
CA ASN A 79 -11.23 20.79 -10.90
C ASN A 79 -10.04 21.66 -10.47
N PRO A 80 -10.27 22.95 -10.18
CA PRO A 80 -9.20 23.87 -9.82
C PRO A 80 -8.58 23.49 -8.47
N LYS A 81 -7.50 22.70 -8.52
CA LYS A 81 -6.64 22.43 -7.36
C LYS A 81 -5.61 23.56 -7.15
N HIS A 82 -5.90 24.76 -7.65
CA HIS A 82 -5.05 25.96 -7.54
C HIS A 82 -4.71 26.31 -6.09
N HIS A 83 -5.63 26.12 -5.15
CA HIS A 83 -5.37 26.32 -3.72
C HIS A 83 -4.29 25.38 -3.15
N ILE A 84 -4.08 24.21 -3.76
CA ILE A 84 -2.99 23.28 -3.43
C ILE A 84 -1.71 23.70 -4.18
N TRP A 85 -1.86 24.17 -5.42
CA TRP A 85 -0.78 24.71 -6.23
C TRP A 85 -0.17 26.00 -5.67
N GLU A 86 -0.96 26.91 -5.10
CA GLU A 86 -0.51 28.16 -4.50
C GLU A 86 0.37 27.88 -3.27
N ARG A 87 -0.08 26.97 -2.39
CA ARG A 87 0.73 26.47 -1.27
C ARG A 87 2.04 25.85 -1.75
N LEU A 88 2.03 25.18 -2.91
CA LEU A 88 3.23 24.61 -3.52
C LEU A 88 4.14 25.67 -4.15
N SER A 89 3.60 26.68 -4.83
CA SER A 89 4.36 27.67 -5.59
C SER A 89 5.04 28.72 -4.72
N GLU A 90 4.43 29.06 -3.57
CA GLU A 90 5.00 30.00 -2.60
C GLU A 90 6.09 29.39 -1.73
N SER A 91 6.26 28.07 -1.80
CA SER A 91 7.14 27.35 -0.90
C SER A 91 8.50 26.99 -1.55
N PRO A 92 9.60 26.91 -0.75
CA PRO A 92 10.92 26.54 -1.25
C PRO A 92 10.91 25.22 -2.04
N LEU A 93 11.91 24.98 -2.91
CA LEU A 93 12.03 23.74 -3.70
C LEU A 93 11.93 22.45 -2.85
N PHE A 94 12.35 22.52 -1.59
CA PHE A 94 12.23 21.47 -0.59
C PHE A 94 10.77 21.17 -0.16
N VAL A 95 9.87 22.16 -0.26
CA VAL A 95 8.46 22.06 0.13
C VAL A 95 7.54 21.80 -1.07
N LYS A 96 8.01 21.99 -2.31
CA LYS A 96 7.28 21.59 -3.53
C LYS A 96 6.97 20.09 -3.61
N THR A 97 7.69 19.27 -2.85
CA THR A 97 7.45 17.83 -2.70
C THR A 97 6.53 17.47 -1.52
N LEU A 98 6.06 18.47 -0.76
CA LEU A 98 5.16 18.33 0.40
C LEU A 98 3.68 18.57 0.06
N GLY A 99 3.34 19.18 -1.07
CA GLY A 99 1.94 19.39 -1.47
C GLY A 99 1.31 18.18 -2.18
N THR A 100 1.80 16.97 -1.88
CA THR A 100 1.09 15.76 -2.26
C THR A 100 0.10 15.38 -1.18
N HIS A 101 -1.05 14.86 -1.56
CA HIS A 101 -2.08 14.35 -0.66
C HIS A 101 -2.74 13.15 -1.31
N VAL A 102 -3.38 12.30 -0.53
CA VAL A 102 -4.27 11.27 -1.03
C VAL A 102 -5.56 11.94 -1.49
N ASP A 103 -5.91 11.72 -2.75
CA ASP A 103 -7.11 12.24 -3.38
C ASP A 103 -7.68 11.24 -4.37
N ASN A 104 -8.89 11.51 -4.83
CA ASN A 104 -9.57 10.71 -5.83
C ASN A 104 -8.87 10.86 -7.19
N GLU A 105 -8.34 9.75 -7.70
CA GLU A 105 -7.61 9.62 -8.98
C GLU A 105 -8.46 10.06 -10.19
N SER A 106 -9.79 10.19 -10.07
CA SER A 106 -10.66 10.62 -11.17
C SER A 106 -10.37 12.04 -11.62
N HIS A 107 -9.82 12.87 -10.74
CA HIS A 107 -9.44 14.25 -11.03
C HIS A 107 -8.02 14.35 -11.62
N TYR A 108 -7.27 13.25 -11.68
CA TYR A 108 -5.84 13.25 -12.01
C TYR A 108 -5.50 12.28 -13.16
N GLU A 109 -4.58 12.71 -14.01
CA GLU A 109 -4.05 11.93 -15.12
C GLU A 109 -2.54 12.04 -15.14
N LEU A 110 -1.90 11.03 -14.55
CA LEU A 110 -0.46 10.89 -14.58
C LEU A 110 0.02 10.50 -15.99
N LEU A 111 -0.74 9.65 -16.67
CA LEU A 111 -0.50 9.16 -18.02
C LEU A 111 -1.86 8.95 -18.73
N PRO A 112 -1.97 9.20 -20.05
CA PRO A 112 -3.21 8.96 -20.79
C PRO A 112 -3.75 7.53 -20.64
N GLY A 113 -5.05 7.37 -20.43
CA GLY A 113 -5.67 6.03 -20.35
C GLY A 113 -5.24 5.20 -19.13
N SER A 114 -5.01 5.89 -18.01
CA SER A 114 -4.56 5.33 -16.74
C SER A 114 -5.62 4.47 -16.04
N ASP A 115 -5.79 3.24 -16.50
CA ASP A 115 -6.63 2.25 -15.84
C ASP A 115 -6.02 1.73 -14.53
N PHE A 116 -6.86 1.17 -13.67
CA PHE A 116 -6.45 0.48 -12.45
C PHE A 116 -6.88 -0.98 -12.49
N VAL A 117 -6.04 -1.89 -12.01
CA VAL A 117 -6.45 -3.27 -11.75
C VAL A 117 -6.41 -3.52 -10.26
N THR A 118 -7.52 -4.00 -9.71
CA THR A 118 -7.64 -4.28 -8.28
C THR A 118 -6.99 -5.60 -7.88
N GLU A 119 -6.65 -5.69 -6.60
CA GLU A 119 -6.40 -6.89 -5.84
C GLU A 119 -7.36 -6.85 -4.64
N PRO A 120 -8.46 -7.64 -4.67
CA PRO A 120 -9.47 -7.57 -3.63
C PRO A 120 -8.95 -8.14 -2.31
N PHE A 121 -9.30 -7.50 -1.20
CA PHE A 121 -9.02 -8.03 0.14
C PHE A 121 -10.01 -9.14 0.48
N THR A 122 -9.73 -10.33 -0.04
CA THR A 122 -10.52 -11.55 0.21
C THR A 122 -9.70 -12.79 -0.14
N GLN A 123 -10.07 -13.93 0.46
CA GLN A 123 -9.56 -15.25 0.08
C GLN A 123 -10.49 -16.00 -0.88
N ASP A 124 -11.62 -15.42 -1.26
CA ASP A 124 -12.52 -16.05 -2.24
C ASP A 124 -11.84 -16.12 -3.63
N PRO A 125 -11.61 -17.33 -4.19
CA PRO A 125 -11.04 -17.49 -5.51
C PRO A 125 -12.00 -17.04 -6.63
N LYS A 126 -13.31 -16.92 -6.34
CA LYS A 126 -14.31 -16.46 -7.30
C LYS A 126 -14.39 -14.94 -7.39
N ALA A 127 -13.85 -14.21 -6.41
CA ALA A 127 -13.83 -12.76 -6.44
C ALA A 127 -12.85 -12.29 -7.55
N PRO A 128 -13.34 -11.60 -8.59
CA PRO A 128 -12.48 -11.21 -9.70
C PRO A 128 -11.57 -10.05 -9.32
N ARG A 129 -10.47 -9.91 -10.06
CA ARG A 129 -9.76 -8.63 -10.14
C ARG A 129 -10.53 -7.72 -11.10
N VAL A 130 -10.64 -6.44 -10.77
CA VAL A 130 -11.45 -5.51 -11.55
C VAL A 130 -10.54 -4.51 -12.25
N LEU A 131 -10.68 -4.40 -13.58
CA LEU A 131 -10.11 -3.35 -14.40
C LEU A 131 -11.05 -2.14 -14.36
N ILE A 132 -10.62 -1.07 -13.69
CA ILE A 132 -11.34 0.18 -13.52
C ILE A 132 -10.77 1.19 -14.51
N LYS A 133 -11.57 1.55 -15.51
CA LYS A 133 -11.23 2.65 -16.43
C LYS A 133 -11.61 4.00 -15.83
N PRO A 134 -10.92 5.10 -16.20
CA PRO A 134 -11.21 6.45 -15.73
C PRO A 134 -12.69 6.87 -15.76
N GLU A 135 -13.42 6.50 -16.81
CA GLU A 135 -14.84 6.82 -16.99
C GLU A 135 -15.79 6.06 -16.03
N LYS A 136 -15.33 4.94 -15.47
CA LYS A 136 -16.05 4.13 -14.48
C LYS A 136 -15.80 4.59 -13.04
N MET A 137 -14.96 5.61 -12.85
CA MET A 137 -14.67 6.15 -11.53
C MET A 137 -15.69 7.22 -11.12
N ILE A 138 -16.18 7.15 -9.89
CA ILE A 138 -16.97 8.20 -9.27
C ILE A 138 -16.06 9.41 -9.03
N GLY A 139 -16.50 10.60 -9.42
CA GLY A 139 -15.76 11.87 -9.30
C GLY A 139 -16.03 12.62 -7.99
N LYS A 140 -16.32 11.92 -6.90
CA LYS A 140 -16.72 12.49 -5.60
C LYS A 140 -15.47 12.78 -4.77
N GLU A 141 -15.38 13.95 -4.14
CA GLU A 141 -14.26 14.26 -3.24
C GLU A 141 -14.43 13.53 -1.90
N LEU A 142 -13.34 13.34 -1.16
CA LEU A 142 -13.37 12.64 0.13
C LEU A 142 -14.36 13.26 1.12
N ARG A 143 -14.44 14.60 1.14
CA ARG A 143 -15.34 15.35 2.04
C ARG A 143 -16.81 15.13 1.74
N ASP A 144 -17.14 14.77 0.51
CA ASP A 144 -18.51 14.61 0.07
C ASP A 144 -19.05 13.22 0.42
N ILE A 145 -18.17 12.22 0.66
CA ILE A 145 -18.57 10.85 1.00
C ILE A 145 -19.39 10.87 2.29
N ASP A 146 -20.58 10.28 2.30
CA ASP A 146 -21.39 10.25 3.52
C ASP A 146 -20.81 9.22 4.51
N ASP A 147 -20.89 9.50 5.81
CA ASP A 147 -20.22 8.69 6.84
C ASP A 147 -20.76 7.26 6.91
N ASP A 148 -22.00 7.05 6.51
CA ASP A 148 -22.75 5.80 6.50
C ASP A 148 -22.70 5.04 5.17
N GLU A 149 -22.12 5.62 4.10
CA GLU A 149 -21.87 4.88 2.86
C GLU A 149 -20.95 3.69 3.14
N GLU A 150 -21.26 2.51 2.59
CA GLU A 150 -20.43 1.32 2.73
C GLU A 150 -19.64 1.05 1.45
N PHE A 151 -18.39 0.61 1.61
CA PHE A 151 -17.47 0.35 0.52
C PHE A 151 -16.77 -0.99 0.69
N GLU A 152 -16.70 -1.79 -0.37
CA GLU A 152 -15.69 -2.85 -0.47
C GLU A 152 -14.34 -2.26 -0.80
N VAL A 153 -13.31 -2.70 -0.10
CA VAL A 153 -11.96 -2.17 -0.25
C VAL A 153 -11.10 -3.14 -1.05
N SER A 154 -10.30 -2.59 -1.95
CA SER A 154 -9.27 -3.31 -2.69
C SER A 154 -7.99 -2.49 -2.78
N PHE A 155 -6.85 -3.18 -2.87
CA PHE A 155 -5.64 -2.55 -3.36
C PHE A 155 -5.73 -2.36 -4.87
N ALA A 156 -5.21 -1.29 -5.44
CA ALA A 156 -5.31 -1.02 -6.87
C ALA A 156 -3.96 -0.63 -7.47
N ARG A 157 -3.63 -1.21 -8.62
CA ARG A 157 -2.41 -0.89 -9.39
C ARG A 157 -2.76 -0.16 -10.67
N LYS A 158 -2.18 1.03 -10.85
CA LYS A 158 -2.27 1.81 -12.08
C LYS A 158 -1.50 1.10 -13.19
N GLN A 159 -2.18 0.82 -14.29
CA GLN A 159 -1.66 0.00 -15.38
C GLN A 159 -0.81 0.80 -16.38
N ALA A 160 -0.89 2.13 -16.38
CA ALA A 160 -0.21 2.94 -17.39
C ALA A 160 1.30 2.66 -17.48
N PHE A 161 2.02 2.57 -16.36
CA PHE A 161 3.45 2.21 -16.37
C PHE A 161 3.72 0.81 -16.90
N ALA A 162 2.85 -0.15 -16.60
CA ALA A 162 2.97 -1.50 -17.12
C ALA A 162 2.73 -1.51 -18.64
N LYS A 163 1.73 -0.76 -19.13
CA LYS A 163 1.43 -0.63 -20.57
C LYS A 163 2.59 0.01 -21.33
N GLU A 164 3.09 1.15 -20.87
CA GLU A 164 4.20 1.88 -21.53
C GLU A 164 5.50 1.07 -21.58
N SER A 165 5.70 0.15 -20.64
CA SER A 165 6.89 -0.69 -20.56
C SER A 165 6.72 -2.09 -21.15
N GLY A 166 5.56 -2.40 -21.75
CA GLY A 166 5.25 -3.76 -22.22
C GLY A 166 5.30 -4.82 -21.10
N GLY A 167 4.97 -4.42 -19.87
CA GLY A 167 4.99 -5.26 -18.67
C GLY A 167 6.37 -5.42 -18.03
N GLN A 168 7.40 -4.75 -18.55
CA GLN A 168 8.78 -4.89 -18.06
C GLN A 168 9.13 -3.95 -16.90
N SER A 169 8.35 -2.88 -16.68
CA SER A 169 8.61 -1.93 -15.62
C SER A 169 8.34 -2.56 -14.25
N PRO A 170 9.34 -2.56 -13.34
CA PRO A 170 9.14 -2.91 -11.95
C PRO A 170 8.70 -1.66 -11.16
N PHE A 171 7.93 -0.75 -11.76
CA PHE A 171 7.39 0.43 -11.09
C PHE A 171 5.88 0.48 -11.30
N TYR A 172 5.17 0.44 -10.19
CA TYR A 172 3.72 0.59 -10.14
C TYR A 172 3.36 1.82 -9.31
N HIS A 173 2.39 2.59 -9.81
CA HIS A 173 1.63 3.52 -8.99
C HIS A 173 0.45 2.76 -8.39
N SER A 174 0.17 2.95 -7.11
CA SER A 174 -0.89 2.23 -6.42
C SER A 174 -1.79 3.13 -5.59
N SER A 175 -3.01 2.65 -5.38
CA SER A 175 -4.11 3.37 -4.77
C SER A 175 -5.00 2.39 -3.99
N PHE A 176 -5.93 2.90 -3.19
CA PHE A 176 -7.10 2.14 -2.71
C PHE A 176 -8.25 2.29 -3.69
N ALA A 177 -8.88 1.19 -4.08
CA ALA A 177 -10.14 1.20 -4.79
C ALA A 177 -11.27 0.84 -3.82
N LEU A 178 -12.27 1.71 -3.75
CA LEU A 178 -13.46 1.59 -2.91
C LEU A 178 -14.66 1.40 -3.85
N ARG A 179 -15.23 0.20 -3.87
CA ARG A 179 -16.48 -0.06 -4.60
C ARG A 179 -17.64 0.29 -3.69
N LYS A 180 -18.52 1.19 -4.12
CA LYS A 180 -19.74 1.52 -3.38
C LYS A 180 -20.64 0.28 -3.28
N VAL A 181 -21.08 -0.05 -2.07
CA VAL A 181 -22.05 -1.11 -1.79
C VAL A 181 -23.46 -0.54 -1.93
N THR A 182 -24.33 -1.26 -2.63
CA THR A 182 -25.76 -0.91 -2.78
C THR A 182 -26.63 -2.14 -2.60
N ASP A 183 -27.93 -1.95 -2.44
CA ASP A 183 -28.89 -3.06 -2.32
C ASP A 183 -28.89 -3.96 -3.58
N GLU A 184 -28.68 -3.37 -4.76
CA GLU A 184 -28.61 -4.09 -6.03
C GLU A 184 -27.28 -4.84 -6.22
N ARG A 185 -26.20 -4.35 -5.59
CA ARG A 185 -24.85 -4.94 -5.65
C ARG A 185 -24.25 -5.00 -4.24
N PRO A 186 -24.75 -5.93 -3.40
CA PRO A 186 -24.27 -6.04 -2.03
C PRO A 186 -22.80 -6.42 -1.99
N ALA A 187 -22.18 -6.21 -0.84
CA ALA A 187 -20.82 -6.69 -0.62
C ALA A 187 -20.79 -8.22 -0.60
N SER A 188 -19.72 -8.82 -1.12
CA SER A 188 -19.41 -10.21 -0.87
C SER A 188 -19.20 -10.42 0.63
N SER A 189 -19.75 -11.51 1.18
CA SER A 189 -19.58 -11.86 2.59
C SER A 189 -18.10 -12.01 3.00
N SER A 190 -17.23 -12.35 2.04
CA SER A 190 -15.80 -12.53 2.24
C SER A 190 -14.98 -11.27 1.92
N ALA A 191 -15.60 -10.19 1.47
CA ALA A 191 -14.90 -8.93 1.20
C ALA A 191 -14.70 -8.13 2.48
N VAL A 192 -13.59 -7.40 2.54
CA VAL A 192 -13.38 -6.36 3.55
C VAL A 192 -14.19 -5.14 3.17
N THR A 193 -15.16 -4.76 4.01
CA THR A 193 -15.94 -3.53 3.83
C THR A 193 -15.57 -2.49 4.87
N ILE A 194 -15.69 -1.21 4.52
CA ILE A 194 -15.56 -0.05 5.42
C ILE A 194 -16.68 0.98 5.18
N SER A 195 -17.02 1.70 6.23
CA SER A 195 -17.89 2.88 6.14
C SER A 195 -17.16 4.08 5.54
N GLY A 196 -17.91 5.08 5.07
CA GLY A 196 -17.37 6.34 4.58
C GLY A 196 -16.59 7.09 5.66
N LYS A 197 -17.02 6.99 6.92
CA LYS A 197 -16.28 7.51 8.07
C LYS A 197 -14.91 6.85 8.23
N GLU A 198 -14.85 5.54 8.13
CA GLU A 198 -13.60 4.77 8.21
C GLU A 198 -12.70 5.03 6.99
N ALA A 199 -13.27 5.23 5.80
CA ALA A 199 -12.52 5.63 4.61
C ALA A 199 -11.86 7.00 4.79
N LYS A 200 -12.59 7.98 5.37
CA LYS A 200 -12.04 9.30 5.73
C LYS A 200 -10.92 9.17 6.76
N GLU A 201 -11.12 8.36 7.81
CA GLU A 201 -10.09 8.10 8.82
C GLU A 201 -8.82 7.50 8.21
N LEU A 202 -8.98 6.48 7.36
CA LEU A 202 -7.88 5.85 6.63
C LEU A 202 -7.09 6.88 5.82
N ILE A 203 -7.78 7.68 5.00
CA ILE A 203 -7.13 8.64 4.11
C ILE A 203 -6.46 9.78 4.90
N GLN A 204 -7.09 10.26 5.97
CA GLN A 204 -6.50 11.28 6.85
C GLN A 204 -5.21 10.79 7.52
N ASP A 205 -5.18 9.55 8.01
CA ASP A 205 -3.99 8.97 8.62
C ASP A 205 -2.84 8.80 7.60
N ILE A 206 -3.14 8.34 6.37
CA ILE A 206 -2.14 8.27 5.29
C ILE A 206 -1.60 9.67 4.97
N ASN A 207 -2.48 10.68 4.89
CA ASN A 207 -2.06 12.05 4.64
C ASN A 207 -1.08 12.54 5.70
N LYS A 208 -1.44 12.40 6.98
CA LYS A 208 -0.61 12.84 8.10
C LYS A 208 0.72 12.10 8.18
N SER A 209 0.71 10.77 8.04
CA SER A 209 1.87 9.93 8.32
C SER A 209 2.83 9.79 7.13
N ILE A 210 2.32 9.93 5.90
CA ILE A 210 3.10 9.74 4.68
C ILE A 210 3.15 11.02 3.85
N CYS A 211 2.01 11.61 3.50
CA CYS A 211 2.00 12.66 2.48
C CYS A 211 2.53 14.01 3.00
N GLU A 212 2.13 14.40 4.22
CA GLU A 212 2.55 15.63 4.89
C GLU A 212 3.92 15.47 5.57
N ALA A 213 4.16 14.31 6.20
CA ALA A 213 5.38 14.06 6.95
C ALA A 213 6.60 13.71 6.10
N GLN A 214 6.41 13.29 4.84
CA GLN A 214 7.50 12.77 4.01
C GLN A 214 7.45 13.31 2.59
N HIS A 215 8.60 13.75 2.08
CA HIS A 215 8.72 14.25 0.70
C HIS A 215 8.41 13.16 -0.32
N CYS A 216 7.52 13.48 -1.27
CA CYS A 216 7.25 12.59 -2.39
C CYS A 216 8.49 12.48 -3.27
N ASN A 217 9.09 11.30 -3.34
CA ASN A 217 10.17 11.01 -4.26
C ASN A 217 10.18 9.52 -4.63
N MET A 218 10.73 9.18 -5.80
CA MET A 218 10.75 7.82 -6.32
C MET A 218 11.50 6.82 -5.41
N TYR A 219 12.36 7.29 -4.52
CA TYR A 219 13.33 6.48 -3.77
C TYR A 219 13.02 6.33 -2.27
N GLY A 220 12.03 7.01 -1.70
CA GLY A 220 11.82 7.06 -0.25
C GLY A 220 10.35 7.01 0.12
N SER A 221 9.55 7.97 -0.33
CA SER A 221 8.13 8.02 -0.04
C SER A 221 7.37 8.37 -1.30
N ASN A 222 6.55 7.45 -1.81
CA ASN A 222 5.82 7.61 -3.07
C ASN A 222 4.37 7.11 -2.93
N CYS A 223 3.66 7.01 -4.05
CA CYS A 223 2.28 6.52 -4.07
C CYS A 223 2.16 5.07 -3.61
N TYR A 224 3.21 4.28 -3.81
CA TYR A 224 3.32 2.92 -3.29
C TYR A 224 3.43 2.89 -1.77
N SER A 225 4.31 3.72 -1.21
CA SER A 225 4.48 3.89 0.24
C SER A 225 3.16 4.28 0.91
N ALA A 226 2.41 5.21 0.32
CA ALA A 226 1.13 5.68 0.85
C ALA A 226 0.09 4.54 0.91
N SER A 227 -0.05 3.79 -0.19
CA SER A 227 -1.03 2.71 -0.26
C SER A 227 -0.65 1.52 0.65
N LEU A 228 0.64 1.17 0.75
CA LEU A 228 1.08 0.11 1.67
C LEU A 228 1.02 0.51 3.14
N TYR A 229 1.28 1.77 3.46
CA TYR A 229 1.03 2.24 4.82
C TYR A 229 -0.46 2.10 5.15
N GLY A 230 -1.30 2.53 4.22
CA GLY A 230 -2.75 2.48 4.36
C GLY A 230 -3.31 1.08 4.60
N THR A 231 -2.70 0.00 4.09
CA THR A 231 -3.21 -1.35 4.36
C THR A 231 -3.02 -1.72 5.82
N GLY A 232 -1.90 -1.29 6.41
CA GLY A 232 -1.64 -1.40 7.83
C GLY A 232 -2.63 -0.59 8.67
N THR A 233 -2.94 0.64 8.23
CA THR A 233 -3.96 1.49 8.88
C THR A 233 -5.36 0.88 8.77
N LEU A 234 -5.71 0.32 7.59
CA LEU A 234 -6.98 -0.38 7.36
C LEU A 234 -7.14 -1.54 8.35
N ALA A 235 -6.13 -2.40 8.50
CA ALA A 235 -6.17 -3.50 9.46
C ALA A 235 -6.37 -3.00 10.91
N LYS A 236 -5.75 -1.87 11.29
CA LYS A 236 -5.96 -1.22 12.60
C LYS A 236 -7.37 -0.66 12.76
N ILE A 237 -7.98 -0.13 11.69
CA ILE A 237 -9.39 0.32 11.71
C ILE A 237 -10.32 -0.87 11.95
N ILE A 238 -10.14 -1.97 11.19
CA ILE A 238 -10.91 -3.21 11.36
C ILE A 238 -10.79 -3.76 12.80
N ASP A 239 -9.57 -3.78 13.36
CA ASP A 239 -9.29 -4.24 14.72
C ASP A 239 -10.07 -3.45 15.79
N ARG A 240 -10.18 -2.13 15.62
CA ARG A 240 -10.87 -1.23 16.57
C ARG A 240 -12.39 -1.37 16.54
N ARG A 241 -12.97 -2.01 15.53
CA ARG A 241 -14.42 -2.13 15.41
C ARG A 241 -15.01 -2.89 16.61
N THR A 242 -16.05 -2.31 17.18
CA THR A 242 -16.92 -2.97 18.15
C THR A 242 -17.90 -3.91 17.43
N VAL A 243 -17.37 -4.89 16.68
CA VAL A 243 -18.21 -5.91 16.01
C VAL A 243 -18.49 -7.05 16.97
N SER A 244 -19.71 -7.61 16.90
CA SER A 244 -20.09 -8.85 17.59
C SER A 244 -19.46 -10.11 16.98
N ASP A 245 -19.05 -10.06 15.72
CA ASP A 245 -18.44 -11.18 14.99
C ASP A 245 -16.91 -11.05 14.93
N GLU A 246 -16.25 -11.63 15.94
CA GLU A 246 -14.79 -11.68 16.02
C GLU A 246 -14.18 -12.57 14.91
N SER A 247 -14.92 -13.55 14.39
CA SER A 247 -14.43 -14.41 13.30
C SER A 247 -14.30 -13.63 12.00
N LYS A 248 -15.31 -12.81 11.66
CA LYS A 248 -15.26 -11.92 10.50
C LYS A 248 -14.13 -10.91 10.61
N LYS A 249 -13.95 -10.29 11.79
CA LYS A 249 -12.83 -9.37 12.05
C LYS A 249 -11.48 -10.01 11.77
N LYS A 250 -11.25 -11.23 12.28
CA LYS A 250 -10.00 -11.98 12.04
C LYS A 250 -9.81 -12.31 10.56
N ALA A 251 -10.87 -12.77 9.89
CA ALA A 251 -10.84 -13.07 8.46
C ALA A 251 -10.52 -11.84 7.60
N ASP A 252 -11.04 -10.67 7.96
CA ASP A 252 -10.77 -9.41 7.28
C ASP A 252 -9.33 -8.95 7.47
N ILE A 253 -8.82 -8.99 8.72
CA ILE A 253 -7.42 -8.68 9.02
C ILE A 253 -6.49 -9.63 8.25
N GLN A 254 -6.80 -10.92 8.23
CA GLN A 254 -6.04 -11.91 7.48
C GLN A 254 -6.04 -11.59 5.99
N SER A 255 -7.21 -11.33 5.40
CA SER A 255 -7.35 -11.00 3.97
C SER A 255 -6.57 -9.75 3.56
N ILE A 256 -6.50 -8.74 4.43
CA ILE A 256 -5.65 -7.56 4.22
C ILE A 256 -4.18 -7.96 4.21
N VAL A 257 -3.74 -8.74 5.19
CA VAL A 257 -2.35 -9.17 5.33
C VAL A 257 -1.90 -10.07 4.18
N ASP A 258 -2.74 -11.00 3.72
CA ASP A 258 -2.42 -11.89 2.59
C ASP A 258 -2.11 -11.07 1.32
N VAL A 259 -2.91 -10.02 1.06
CA VAL A 259 -2.65 -9.11 -0.05
C VAL A 259 -1.36 -8.32 0.18
N VAL A 260 -1.15 -7.78 1.40
CA VAL A 260 0.07 -7.03 1.76
C VAL A 260 1.33 -7.86 1.59
N ALA A 261 1.33 -9.13 2.01
CA ALA A 261 2.47 -10.02 1.89
C ALA A 261 2.92 -10.18 0.44
N LYS A 262 1.95 -10.22 -0.50
CA LYS A 262 2.24 -10.26 -1.94
C LYS A 262 2.69 -8.89 -2.47
N VAL A 263 1.87 -7.86 -2.29
CA VAL A 263 2.10 -6.57 -2.96
C VAL A 263 3.29 -5.82 -2.36
N SER A 264 3.66 -6.05 -1.11
CA SER A 264 4.81 -5.39 -0.49
C SER A 264 6.17 -5.75 -1.09
N LEU A 265 6.24 -6.85 -1.85
CA LEU A 265 7.44 -7.29 -2.55
C LEU A 265 7.49 -6.79 -4.01
N ASP A 266 6.43 -6.18 -4.52
CA ASP A 266 6.44 -5.51 -5.82
C ASP A 266 7.57 -4.46 -5.86
N ASN A 267 8.09 -4.17 -7.05
CA ASN A 267 9.20 -3.25 -7.26
C ASN A 267 10.45 -3.59 -6.43
N PHE A 268 10.70 -4.88 -6.15
CA PHE A 268 11.75 -5.32 -5.22
C PHE A 268 11.57 -4.75 -3.79
N GLY A 269 10.33 -4.53 -3.36
CA GLY A 269 9.99 -3.86 -2.10
C GLY A 269 10.41 -2.39 -2.04
N ARG A 270 10.77 -1.77 -3.17
CA ARG A 270 11.08 -0.35 -3.25
C ARG A 270 9.80 0.46 -3.09
N GLY A 271 9.81 1.40 -2.14
CA GLY A 271 8.63 2.09 -1.61
C GLY A 271 8.24 1.60 -0.22
N VAL A 272 8.81 0.48 0.23
CA VAL A 272 8.56 -0.14 1.54
C VAL A 272 9.84 -0.20 2.35
N SER A 273 10.85 -0.92 1.87
CA SER A 273 12.11 -1.16 2.59
C SER A 273 12.94 0.12 2.80
N ASN A 274 12.80 1.06 1.87
CA ASN A 274 13.41 2.39 1.89
C ASN A 274 12.59 3.43 2.67
N ASN A 275 11.39 3.07 3.14
CA ASN A 275 10.55 3.93 3.95
C ASN A 275 10.43 3.39 5.37
N PRO A 276 11.10 3.99 6.38
CA PRO A 276 11.12 3.42 7.72
C PRO A 276 9.72 3.34 8.36
N VAL A 277 8.83 4.29 8.06
CA VAL A 277 7.46 4.29 8.62
C VAL A 277 6.64 3.13 8.05
N VAL A 278 6.70 2.93 6.72
CA VAL A 278 6.00 1.80 6.08
C VAL A 278 6.63 0.48 6.51
N SER A 279 7.97 0.39 6.51
CA SER A 279 8.70 -0.81 6.94
C SER A 279 8.34 -1.23 8.36
N VAL A 280 8.32 -0.30 9.33
CA VAL A 280 7.90 -0.60 10.72
C VAL A 280 6.44 -1.04 10.77
N GLN A 281 5.56 -0.37 10.03
CA GLN A 281 4.14 -0.73 9.96
C GLN A 281 3.96 -2.19 9.49
N LEU A 282 4.70 -2.63 8.47
CA LEU A 282 4.56 -3.99 7.93
C LEU A 282 5.36 -5.04 8.69
N THR A 283 6.56 -4.73 9.17
CA THR A 283 7.47 -5.71 9.79
C THR A 283 7.37 -5.80 11.31
N SER A 284 6.63 -4.89 11.96
CA SER A 284 6.45 -4.89 13.41
C SER A 284 5.01 -4.72 13.83
N GLU A 285 4.32 -3.69 13.34
CA GLU A 285 2.98 -3.35 13.83
C GLU A 285 1.91 -4.35 13.34
N LEU A 286 1.92 -4.73 12.07
CA LEU A 286 1.04 -5.77 11.54
C LEU A 286 1.28 -7.15 12.19
N PRO A 287 2.52 -7.64 12.34
CA PRO A 287 2.78 -8.89 13.08
C PRO A 287 2.24 -8.89 14.52
N LYS A 288 2.40 -7.79 15.27
CA LYS A 288 1.80 -7.66 16.61
C LYS A 288 0.27 -7.74 16.56
N LEU A 289 -0.34 -7.15 15.54
CA LEU A 289 -1.79 -7.21 15.34
C LEU A 289 -2.25 -8.65 15.03
N LEU A 290 -1.52 -9.39 14.20
CA LEU A 290 -1.80 -10.81 13.93
C LEU A 290 -1.65 -11.66 15.18
N GLU A 291 -0.60 -11.43 15.96
CA GLU A 291 -0.36 -12.15 17.23
C GLU A 291 -1.51 -11.91 18.22
N LYS A 292 -1.96 -10.67 18.37
CA LYS A 292 -3.14 -10.30 19.19
C LYS A 292 -4.37 -11.14 18.82
N HIS A 293 -4.53 -11.46 17.54
CA HIS A 293 -5.67 -12.22 17.03
C HIS A 293 -5.44 -13.73 16.93
N GLY A 294 -4.26 -14.21 17.29
CA GLY A 294 -3.88 -15.63 17.15
C GLY A 294 -3.77 -16.08 15.69
N LEU A 295 -3.45 -15.14 14.78
CA LEU A 295 -3.28 -15.37 13.34
C LEU A 295 -1.83 -15.69 12.96
N THR A 296 -0.90 -15.70 13.91
CA THR A 296 0.47 -16.14 13.68
C THR A 296 0.54 -17.67 13.79
N HIS A 297 1.00 -18.34 12.73
CA HIS A 297 1.35 -19.75 12.83
C HIS A 297 2.60 -19.89 13.71
N LYS A 298 2.43 -20.28 14.98
CA LYS A 298 3.53 -20.89 15.72
C LYS A 298 3.85 -22.19 15.00
N GLU A 299 5.03 -22.29 14.40
CA GLU A 299 5.60 -23.60 14.11
C GLU A 299 5.57 -24.39 15.42
N SER A 300 4.64 -25.34 15.53
CA SER A 300 4.80 -26.42 16.48
C SER A 300 6.00 -27.21 15.99
N TYR A 301 7.20 -26.85 16.45
CA TYR A 301 8.30 -27.78 16.53
C TYR A 301 7.84 -28.90 17.46
N GLY A 302 7.17 -29.88 16.85
CA GLY A 302 6.80 -31.13 17.48
C GLY A 302 8.08 -31.77 18.01
N ALA A 303 8.14 -31.87 19.32
CA ALA A 303 9.03 -32.79 20.00
C ALA A 303 8.81 -34.18 19.41
N THR A 304 9.71 -34.59 18.53
CA THR A 304 9.84 -35.98 18.08
C THR A 304 11.31 -36.34 18.12
N HIS A 305 11.78 -36.62 19.33
CA HIS A 305 12.81 -37.64 19.53
C HIS A 305 12.41 -38.38 20.81
N LEU A 306 11.63 -39.44 20.61
CA LEU A 306 11.76 -40.67 21.39
C LEU A 306 13.13 -41.28 21.11
#